data_AF-A0A2M7MUZ7-F1
#
_entry.id   AF-A0A2M7MUZ7-F1
#
_cell.length_a   1.000
_cell.length_b   1.000
_cell.length_c   1.000
_cell.angle_alpha   90.00
_cell.angle_beta   90.00
_cell.angle_gamma   90.00
#
_symmetry.space_group_name_H-M   'P 1'
#
loop_
_entity.id
_entity.type
_entity.pdbx_description
1 polymer ?
#
loop_
_entity_poly.entity_id
_entity_poly.type
_entity_poly.pdbx_seq_one_letter_code
_entity_poly.pdbx_strand_id
1 'polypeptide(L)'
;MIPLVFRVILRAAFTILVLGLLPAAQASAAAGVSAGADDRTSASGSLSLPQLIDFALAHNPEIAATTFDGQAASARSQAARAARLPRLGIEVGYTRYGDDLRLTAARYNGELGVFGDNILIADLVLHLPLYSGGRLTAEMRAAELLEASAGQRLARSRGDLAYNVSSLYTANWHSGG
;
A
#
# COMPACT_ATOMS: atom_id res chain seq x y z
N MET A 1 35.95 -34.59 -5.37
CA MET A 1 36.14 -33.72 -6.55
C MET A 1 34.79 -33.57 -7.25
N ILE A 2 34.10 -32.44 -7.05
CA ILE A 2 32.77 -32.15 -7.60
C ILE A 2 32.96 -31.01 -8.62
N PRO A 3 32.69 -31.20 -9.93
CA PRO A 3 32.82 -30.11 -10.88
C PRO A 3 31.54 -29.26 -10.86
N LEU A 4 31.64 -28.13 -10.15
CA LEU A 4 30.69 -27.03 -10.15
C LEU A 4 30.78 -26.29 -11.50
N VAL A 5 29.97 -26.67 -12.49
CA VAL A 5 29.94 -25.99 -13.78
C VAL A 5 29.10 -24.71 -13.66
N PHE A 6 29.74 -23.66 -13.15
CA PHE A 6 29.25 -22.28 -13.22
C PHE A 6 29.35 -21.78 -14.66
N ARG A 7 28.23 -21.67 -15.37
CA ARG A 7 28.11 -20.81 -16.57
C ARG A 7 26.98 -19.82 -16.38
N VAL A 8 27.28 -18.78 -15.59
CA VAL A 8 26.54 -17.51 -15.61
C VAL A 8 27.18 -16.64 -16.68
N ILE A 9 26.55 -16.55 -17.85
CA ILE A 9 26.81 -15.46 -18.80
C ILE A 9 25.69 -14.44 -18.61
N LEU A 10 25.89 -13.52 -17.69
CA LEU A 10 25.29 -12.20 -17.76
C LEU A 10 26.19 -11.22 -17.01
N ARG A 11 27.01 -10.46 -17.78
CA ARG A 11 27.65 -9.25 -17.26
C ARG A 11 26.57 -8.19 -17.08
N ALA A 12 25.96 -8.17 -15.91
CA ALA A 12 25.29 -7.00 -15.38
C ALA A 12 25.58 -6.96 -13.89
N ALA A 13 26.42 -6.02 -13.48
CA ALA A 13 26.67 -5.71 -12.09
C ALA A 13 25.34 -5.29 -11.45
N PHE A 14 24.72 -6.18 -10.69
CA PHE A 14 23.67 -5.84 -9.75
C PHE A 14 23.93 -6.62 -8.46
N THR A 15 24.83 -6.05 -7.67
CA THR A 15 25.11 -6.49 -6.30
C THR A 15 23.90 -6.14 -5.44
N ILE A 16 22.91 -7.04 -5.33
CA ILE A 16 21.93 -6.98 -4.24
C ILE A 16 22.30 -8.04 -3.21
N LEU A 17 22.90 -7.55 -2.14
CA LEU A 17 23.07 -8.21 -0.86
C LEU A 17 21.68 -8.45 -0.24
N VAL A 18 21.21 -9.69 -0.27
CA VAL A 18 20.07 -10.14 0.54
C VAL A 18 20.60 -10.47 1.94
N LEU A 19 20.22 -9.68 2.94
CA LEU A 19 20.49 -9.95 4.34
C LEU A 19 19.28 -9.58 5.20
N GLY A 20 18.76 -10.55 5.96
CA GLY A 20 18.10 -10.26 7.23
C GLY A 20 16.58 -10.45 7.31
N LEU A 21 16.15 -11.71 7.29
CA LEU A 21 15.23 -12.34 8.25
C LEU A 21 14.54 -11.39 9.27
N LEU A 22 13.22 -11.22 9.14
CA LEU A 22 12.34 -10.68 10.19
C LEU A 22 11.27 -11.72 10.52
N PRO A 23 11.25 -12.30 11.74
CA PRO A 23 10.04 -12.84 12.30
C PRO A 23 9.44 -11.86 13.31
N ALA A 24 8.16 -11.59 13.08
CA ALA A 24 7.16 -11.02 13.97
C ALA A 24 7.47 -11.08 15.47
N ALA A 25 7.81 -9.92 16.05
CA ALA A 25 7.67 -9.69 17.47
C ALA A 25 6.28 -9.10 17.73
N GLN A 26 5.33 -9.97 18.06
CA GLN A 26 4.09 -9.58 18.72
C GLN A 26 4.43 -9.18 20.16
N ALA A 27 4.39 -7.89 20.47
CA ALA A 27 4.45 -7.41 21.85
C ALA A 27 3.06 -6.96 22.27
N SER A 28 2.41 -7.82 23.04
CA SER A 28 1.14 -7.58 23.71
C SER A 28 1.29 -6.52 24.80
N ALA A 29 0.33 -5.58 24.79
CA ALA A 29 -0.21 -4.76 25.87
C ALA A 29 0.48 -4.79 27.26
N ALA A 30 0.95 -3.60 27.67
CA ALA A 30 0.77 -3.07 29.03
C ALA A 30 0.95 -1.54 28.97
N ALA A 31 -0.12 -0.83 28.60
CA ALA A 31 -0.20 0.62 28.73
C ALA A 31 -0.27 0.97 30.23
N GLY A 32 0.88 1.28 30.82
CA GLY A 32 0.94 2.04 32.05
C GLY A 32 0.56 3.48 31.76
N VAL A 33 -0.70 3.85 32.02
CA VAL A 33 -1.10 5.26 32.17
C VAL A 33 -1.12 5.54 33.66
N SER A 34 0.05 5.94 34.18
CA SER A 34 0.12 6.68 35.44
C SER A 34 -0.47 8.06 35.20
N ALA A 35 -1.46 8.39 36.04
CA ALA A 35 -2.15 9.66 36.10
C ALA A 35 -1.18 10.84 36.19
N GLY A 36 -1.14 11.65 35.13
CA GLY A 36 -0.90 13.09 35.20
C GLY A 36 -2.25 13.78 35.26
N ALA A 37 -2.77 13.95 36.48
CA ALA A 37 -3.68 15.04 36.76
C ALA A 37 -2.88 16.36 36.62
N ASP A 38 -3.60 17.44 36.35
CA ASP A 38 -3.12 18.83 36.34
C ASP A 38 -2.42 19.31 35.06
N ASP A 39 -3.19 19.47 33.98
CA ASP A 39 -3.15 20.74 33.19
C ASP A 39 -4.29 20.94 32.16
N ARG A 40 -5.37 20.13 32.18
CA ARG A 40 -6.46 20.25 31.19
C ARG A 40 -7.53 21.30 31.54
N THR A 41 -7.29 22.16 32.54
CA THR A 41 -8.31 23.09 33.06
C THR A 41 -8.04 24.57 32.74
N SER A 42 -6.94 24.92 32.07
CA SER A 42 -6.57 26.34 31.89
C SER A 42 -6.71 26.89 30.46
N ALA A 43 -7.39 26.19 29.55
CA ALA A 43 -7.75 26.74 28.23
C ALA A 43 -9.17 27.33 28.19
N SER A 44 -9.60 27.97 29.28
CA SER A 44 -10.83 28.77 29.33
C SER A 44 -10.59 30.23 28.91
N GLY A 45 -9.69 30.45 27.95
CA GLY A 45 -9.69 31.67 27.16
C GLY A 45 -10.66 31.45 26.01
N SER A 46 -11.69 32.29 25.87
CA SER A 46 -12.71 32.13 24.83
C SER A 46 -12.03 32.02 23.46
N LEU A 47 -11.93 30.81 22.92
CA LEU A 47 -11.46 30.62 21.55
C LEU A 47 -12.41 31.41 20.65
N SER A 48 -11.86 32.23 19.77
CA SER A 48 -12.64 32.91 18.74
C SER A 48 -13.22 31.86 17.78
N LEU A 49 -14.39 32.13 17.20
CA LEU A 49 -15.03 31.23 16.22
C LEU A 49 -14.07 30.64 15.16
N PRO A 50 -13.20 31.43 14.49
CA PRO A 50 -12.24 30.86 13.53
C PRO A 50 -11.25 29.88 14.17
N GLN A 51 -10.79 30.15 15.40
CA GLN A 51 -9.88 29.24 16.11
C GLN A 51 -10.56 27.92 16.49
N LEU A 52 -11.84 27.95 16.86
CA LEU A 52 -12.62 26.73 17.11
C LEU A 52 -12.81 25.90 15.84
N ILE A 53 -13.07 26.54 14.70
CA ILE A 53 -13.23 25.86 13.41
C ILE A 53 -11.91 25.18 13.01
N ASP A 54 -10.78 25.90 13.08
CA ASP A 54 -9.46 25.34 12.76
C ASP A 54 -9.11 24.18 13.69
N PHE A 55 -9.37 24.33 15.00
CA PHE A 55 -9.16 23.28 15.98
C PHE A 55 -10.01 22.03 15.69
N ALA A 56 -11.30 22.22 15.37
CA ALA A 56 -12.20 21.14 15.03
C ALA A 56 -11.80 20.43 13.73
N LEU A 57 -11.43 21.17 12.68
CA LEU A 57 -10.96 20.60 11.42
C LEU A 57 -9.68 19.77 11.60
N ALA A 58 -8.79 20.16 12.51
CA ALA A 58 -7.56 19.44 12.80
C ALA A 58 -7.75 18.16 13.64
N HIS A 59 -8.73 18.15 14.56
CA HIS A 59 -8.89 17.05 15.54
C HIS A 59 -10.12 16.17 15.33
N ASN A 60 -10.98 16.48 14.36
CA ASN A 60 -12.20 15.71 14.14
C ASN A 60 -11.91 14.35 13.47
N PRO A 61 -12.28 13.21 14.11
CA PRO A 61 -12.05 11.87 13.57
C PRO A 61 -12.83 11.56 12.28
N GLU A 62 -13.99 12.20 12.07
CA GLU A 62 -14.79 12.07 10.85
C GLU A 62 -14.08 12.70 9.64
N ILE A 63 -13.43 13.85 9.84
CA ILE A 63 -12.61 14.49 8.80
C ILE A 63 -11.38 13.62 8.50
N ALA A 64 -10.75 13.04 9.52
CA ALA A 64 -9.65 12.11 9.34
C ALA A 64 -10.08 10.88 8.52
N ALA A 65 -11.21 10.25 8.88
CA ALA A 65 -11.77 9.11 8.13
C ALA A 65 -12.05 9.47 6.66
N THR A 66 -12.74 10.59 6.42
CA THR A 66 -13.06 11.06 5.06
C THR A 66 -11.79 11.40 4.26
N THR A 67 -10.74 11.87 4.93
CA THR A 67 -9.43 12.11 4.31
C THR A 67 -8.77 10.80 3.87
N PHE A 68 -8.79 9.76 4.72
CA PHE A 68 -8.30 8.44 4.35
C PHE A 68 -9.10 7.81 3.21
N ASP A 69 -10.42 8.03 3.16
CA ASP A 69 -11.25 7.60 2.02
C ASP A 69 -10.83 8.28 0.71
N GLY A 70 -10.51 9.58 0.78
CA GLY A 70 -9.95 10.33 -0.35
C GLY A 70 -8.60 9.77 -0.82
N GLN A 71 -7.70 9.48 0.12
CA GLN A 71 -6.40 8.88 -0.18
C GLN A 71 -6.55 7.48 -0.79
N ALA A 72 -7.46 6.66 -0.27
CA ALA A 72 -7.76 5.33 -0.80
C ALA A 72 -8.33 5.41 -2.22
N ALA A 73 -9.21 6.38 -2.49
CA ALA A 73 -9.74 6.61 -3.84
C ALA A 73 -8.64 7.04 -4.82
N SER A 74 -7.73 7.92 -4.40
CA SER A 74 -6.57 8.31 -5.21
C SER A 74 -5.62 7.14 -5.49
N ALA A 75 -5.32 6.32 -4.47
CA ALA A 75 -4.50 5.12 -4.66
C ALA A 75 -5.15 4.12 -5.65
N ARG A 76 -6.48 3.98 -5.63
CA ARG A 76 -7.22 3.16 -6.61
C ARG A 76 -7.12 3.72 -8.03
N SER A 77 -7.24 5.02 -8.19
CA SER A 77 -7.04 5.72 -9.47
C SER A 77 -5.63 5.51 -10.03
N GLN A 78 -4.62 5.65 -9.18
CA GLN A 78 -3.22 5.38 -9.54
C GLN A 78 -2.99 3.91 -9.92
N ALA A 79 -3.57 2.96 -9.18
CA ALA A 79 -3.48 1.54 -9.50
C ALA A 79 -4.15 1.21 -10.85
N ALA A 80 -5.32 1.78 -11.12
CA ALA A 80 -6.02 1.61 -12.40
C ALA A 80 -5.20 2.18 -13.58
N ARG A 81 -4.51 3.31 -13.37
CA ARG A 81 -3.59 3.88 -14.35
C ARG A 81 -2.36 2.98 -14.57
N ALA A 82 -1.79 2.45 -13.50
CA ALA A 82 -0.65 1.54 -13.55
C ALA A 82 -0.98 0.20 -14.24
N ALA A 83 -2.23 -0.26 -14.19
CA ALA A 83 -2.67 -1.49 -14.86
C ALA A 83 -2.48 -1.48 -16.39
N ARG A 84 -2.36 -0.30 -17.01
CA ARG A 84 -2.08 -0.12 -18.45
C ARG A 84 -0.61 -0.18 -18.79
N LEU A 85 0.28 -0.08 -17.80
CA LEU A 85 1.72 -0.08 -17.99
C LEU A 85 2.24 -1.53 -18.09
N PRO A 86 3.39 -1.74 -18.74
CA PRO A 86 4.10 -3.01 -18.66
C PRO A 86 4.46 -3.31 -17.20
N ARG A 87 4.24 -4.56 -16.79
CA ARG A 87 4.64 -5.07 -15.49
C ARG A 87 5.88 -5.94 -15.68
N LEU A 88 6.95 -5.62 -14.96
CA LEU A 88 8.19 -6.41 -14.91
C LEU A 88 8.26 -7.12 -13.56
N GLY A 89 8.40 -8.44 -13.58
CA GLY A 89 8.54 -9.27 -12.39
C GLY A 89 9.76 -10.17 -12.49
N ILE A 90 10.29 -10.54 -11.32
CA ILE A 90 11.36 -11.54 -11.21
C ILE A 90 10.76 -12.71 -10.44
N GLU A 91 10.91 -13.92 -10.98
CA GLU A 91 10.47 -15.16 -10.37
C GLU A 91 11.71 -16.00 -10.06
N VAL A 92 11.85 -16.46 -8.81
CA VAL A 92 12.95 -17.33 -8.40
C VAL A 92 12.36 -18.53 -7.68
N GLY A 93 12.73 -19.72 -8.12
CA GLY A 93 12.24 -20.98 -7.58
C GLY A 93 13.39 -21.92 -7.24
N TYR A 94 13.26 -22.64 -6.13
CA TYR A 94 14.12 -23.76 -5.80
C TYR A 94 13.25 -25.00 -5.58
N THR A 95 13.56 -26.08 -6.27
CA THR A 95 12.83 -27.33 -6.14
C THR A 95 13.81 -28.47 -5.98
N ARG A 96 13.57 -29.31 -4.97
CA ARG A 96 14.30 -30.53 -4.73
C ARG A 96 13.38 -31.73 -4.95
N TYR A 97 13.83 -32.66 -5.77
CA TYR A 97 13.11 -33.89 -6.06
C TYR A 97 13.67 -35.05 -5.22
N GLY A 98 12.80 -35.99 -4.86
CA GLY A 98 13.19 -37.19 -4.11
C GLY A 98 13.90 -38.23 -4.96
N ASP A 99 13.59 -38.25 -6.26
CA ASP A 99 14.20 -39.13 -7.26
C ASP A 99 15.04 -38.32 -8.25
N ASP A 100 16.08 -38.95 -8.77
CA ASP A 100 17.02 -38.33 -9.71
C ASP A 100 16.32 -38.08 -11.06
N LEU A 101 15.97 -36.82 -11.29
CA LEU A 101 15.29 -36.42 -12.52
C LEU A 101 16.29 -35.94 -13.54
N ARG A 102 15.96 -36.24 -14.79
CA ARG A 102 16.74 -35.79 -15.92
C ARG A 102 16.54 -34.28 -16.10
N LEU A 103 17.60 -33.51 -15.87
CA LEU A 103 17.60 -32.04 -15.89
C LEU A 103 17.54 -31.44 -17.30
N THR A 104 17.73 -32.25 -18.35
CA THR A 104 17.72 -31.80 -19.74
C THR A 104 16.92 -32.76 -20.61
N ALA A 105 15.96 -32.22 -21.38
CA ALA A 105 15.16 -33.01 -22.31
C ALA A 105 16.03 -33.75 -23.33
N ALA A 106 15.63 -34.97 -23.69
CA ALA A 106 16.33 -35.76 -24.71
C ALA A 106 16.13 -35.15 -26.09
N ARG A 107 17.23 -34.94 -26.81
CA ARG A 107 17.22 -34.52 -28.22
C ARG A 107 17.23 -35.71 -29.16
N TYR A 108 17.75 -36.87 -28.71
CA TYR A 108 17.74 -38.13 -29.47
C TYR A 108 17.70 -39.37 -28.56
N ASN A 109 17.29 -40.50 -29.13
CA ASN A 109 17.24 -41.79 -28.42
C ASN A 109 18.66 -42.24 -28.04
N GLY A 110 18.87 -42.53 -26.75
CA GLY A 110 20.16 -42.96 -26.21
C GLY A 110 21.09 -41.84 -25.75
N GLU A 111 20.65 -40.58 -25.77
CA GLU A 111 21.44 -39.46 -25.21
C GLU A 111 21.56 -39.59 -23.68
N LEU A 112 22.79 -39.67 -23.17
CA LEU A 112 23.10 -39.65 -21.74
C LEU A 112 22.63 -38.32 -21.14
N GLY A 113 21.63 -38.39 -20.26
CA GLY A 113 21.10 -37.22 -19.57
C GLY A 113 22.02 -36.77 -18.43
N VAL A 114 22.01 -35.47 -18.14
CA VAL A 114 22.47 -34.96 -16.85
C VAL A 114 21.31 -35.11 -15.89
N PHE A 115 21.53 -35.84 -14.80
CA PHE A 115 20.55 -36.06 -13.75
C PHE A 115 20.96 -35.27 -12.50
N GLY A 116 19.97 -34.76 -11.78
CA GLY A 116 20.17 -34.13 -10.48
C GLY A 116 18.85 -33.93 -9.76
N ASP A 117 18.93 -33.86 -8.43
CA ASP A 117 17.78 -33.71 -7.54
C ASP A 117 17.43 -32.25 -7.25
N ASN A 118 18.35 -31.31 -7.49
CA ASN A 118 18.19 -29.90 -7.14
C ASN A 118 18.09 -28.99 -8.38
N ILE A 119 16.97 -28.27 -8.48
CA ILE A 119 16.70 -27.31 -9.56
C ILE A 119 16.56 -25.90 -8.97
N LEU A 120 17.33 -24.95 -9.50
CA LEU A 120 17.21 -23.51 -9.24
C LEU A 120 16.77 -22.82 -10.53
N ILE A 121 15.68 -22.07 -10.47
CA ILE A 121 15.11 -21.31 -11.59
C ILE A 121 15.10 -19.83 -11.21
N ALA A 122 15.46 -18.97 -12.15
CA ALA A 122 15.39 -17.53 -12.01
C ALA A 122 14.97 -16.91 -13.35
N ASP A 123 13.74 -16.40 -13.41
CA ASP A 123 13.11 -15.87 -14.61
C ASP A 123 12.79 -14.38 -14.46
N LEU A 124 12.91 -13.66 -15.57
CA LEU A 124 12.46 -12.27 -15.69
C LEU A 124 11.23 -12.24 -16.60
N VAL A 125 10.09 -11.84 -16.04
CA VAL A 125 8.79 -11.89 -16.73
C VAL A 125 8.30 -10.48 -17.01
N LEU A 126 8.04 -10.19 -18.29
CA LEU A 126 7.44 -8.94 -18.75
C LEU A 126 6.00 -9.19 -19.22
N HIS A 127 5.04 -8.53 -18.59
CA HIS A 127 3.63 -8.60 -18.95
C HIS A 127 3.13 -7.24 -19.48
N LEU A 128 2.77 -7.18 -20.76
CA LEU A 128 2.24 -5.99 -21.41
C LEU A 128 0.87 -6.28 -22.05
N PRO A 129 -0.24 -5.68 -21.55
CA PRO A 129 -1.53 -5.81 -22.19
C PRO A 129 -1.56 -5.02 -23.52
N LEU A 130 -1.36 -5.71 -24.65
CA LEU A 130 -1.37 -5.09 -25.99
C LEU A 130 -2.75 -4.54 -26.38
N TYR A 131 -3.81 -5.29 -26.04
CA TYR A 131 -5.18 -4.87 -26.30
C TYR A 131 -6.12 -5.48 -25.27
N SER A 132 -6.98 -4.65 -24.68
CA SER A 132 -7.93 -5.06 -23.63
C SER A 132 -9.39 -4.68 -23.94
N GLY A 133 -9.72 -4.46 -25.21
CA GLY A 133 -11.09 -4.15 -25.63
C GLY A 133 -11.66 -2.87 -25.05
N GLY A 134 -10.82 -1.94 -24.57
CA GLY A 134 -11.24 -0.71 -23.90
C GLY A 134 -11.56 -0.87 -22.40
N ARG A 135 -11.54 -2.10 -21.86
CA ARG A 135 -11.81 -2.36 -20.43
C ARG A 135 -10.93 -1.53 -19.51
N LEU A 136 -9.61 -1.57 -19.70
CA LEU A 136 -8.66 -0.85 -18.84
C LEU A 136 -8.86 0.67 -18.92
N THR A 137 -9.26 1.19 -20.08
CA THR A 137 -9.56 2.62 -20.24
C THR A 137 -10.85 3.00 -19.50
N ALA A 138 -11.88 2.15 -19.55
CA ALA A 138 -13.12 2.37 -18.82
C ALA A 138 -12.91 2.29 -17.29
N GLU A 139 -12.15 1.31 -16.82
CA GLU A 139 -11.79 1.15 -15.40
C GLU A 139 -11.01 2.36 -14.87
N MET A 140 -10.03 2.85 -15.64
CA MET A 140 -9.27 4.06 -15.30
C MET A 140 -10.18 5.28 -15.17
N ARG A 141 -11.08 5.52 -16.15
CA ARG A 141 -12.04 6.63 -16.09
C ARG A 141 -13.00 6.51 -14.91
N ALA A 142 -13.48 5.29 -14.63
CA ALA A 142 -14.35 5.05 -13.48
C ALA A 142 -13.61 5.36 -12.16
N ALA A 143 -12.35 4.95 -12.03
CA ALA A 143 -11.54 5.23 -10.86
C ALA A 143 -11.27 6.74 -10.68
N GLU A 144 -11.01 7.48 -11.75
CA GLU A 144 -10.85 8.94 -11.72
C GLU A 144 -12.13 9.66 -11.25
N LEU A 145 -13.31 9.22 -11.72
CA LEU A 145 -14.58 9.76 -11.27
C LEU A 145 -14.86 9.46 -9.78
N LEU A 146 -14.46 8.28 -9.32
CA LEU A 146 -14.58 7.90 -7.90
C LEU A 146 -13.64 8.72 -7.01
N GLU A 147 -12.42 9.00 -7.47
CA GLU A 147 -11.47 9.90 -6.81
C GLU A 147 -12.03 11.33 -6.73
N ALA A 148 -12.55 11.87 -7.84
CA ALA A 148 -13.18 13.19 -7.86
C ALA A 148 -14.38 13.25 -6.90
N SER A 149 -15.22 12.21 -6.88
CA SER A 149 -16.35 12.10 -5.95
C SER A 149 -15.89 12.05 -4.48
N ALA A 150 -14.81 11.33 -4.17
CA ALA A 150 -14.25 11.31 -2.83
C ALA A 150 -13.71 12.68 -2.40
N GLY A 151 -13.06 13.41 -3.30
CA GLY A 151 -12.64 14.80 -3.06
C GLY A 151 -13.82 15.72 -2.74
N GLN A 152 -14.93 15.59 -3.47
CA GLN A 152 -16.15 16.36 -3.19
C GLN A 152 -16.80 15.99 -1.85
N ARG A 153 -16.78 14.72 -1.45
CA ARG A 153 -17.23 14.30 -0.11
C ARG A 153 -16.39 14.94 0.99
N LEU A 154 -15.07 14.96 0.86
CA LEU A 154 -14.18 15.62 1.82
C LEU A 154 -14.45 17.13 1.93
N ALA A 155 -14.61 17.81 0.80
CA ALA A 155 -14.93 19.24 0.78
C ALA A 155 -16.28 19.52 1.47
N ARG A 156 -17.28 18.66 1.25
CA ARG A 156 -18.59 18.73 1.90
C ARG A 156 -18.49 18.52 3.41
N SER A 157 -17.85 17.44 3.87
CA SER A 157 -17.71 17.15 5.30
C SER A 157 -17.01 18.27 6.07
N ARG A 158 -16.01 18.93 5.45
CA ARG A 158 -15.37 20.12 6.04
C ARG A 158 -16.33 21.29 6.18
N GLY A 159 -17.17 21.54 5.16
CA GLY A 159 -18.20 22.57 5.20
C GLY A 159 -19.27 22.28 6.26
N ASP A 160 -19.74 21.04 6.34
CA ASP A 160 -20.74 20.60 7.32
C ASP A 160 -20.19 20.74 8.75
N LEU A 161 -18.92 20.40 8.98
CA LEU A 161 -18.27 20.59 10.28
C LEU A 161 -18.16 22.07 10.66
N ALA A 162 -17.71 22.92 9.73
CA ALA A 162 -17.60 24.36 9.97
C ALA A 162 -18.97 24.99 10.28
N TYR A 163 -20.02 24.57 9.57
CA TYR A 163 -21.39 24.97 9.84
C TYR A 163 -21.86 24.52 11.23
N ASN A 164 -21.62 23.25 11.59
CA ASN A 164 -22.01 22.70 12.88
C ASN A 164 -21.34 23.46 14.04
N VAL A 165 -20.01 23.66 13.98
CA VAL A 165 -19.27 24.44 15.00
C VAL A 165 -19.81 25.86 15.11
N SER A 166 -20.12 26.50 13.99
CA SER A 166 -20.68 27.85 13.97
C SER A 166 -22.05 27.91 14.65
N SER A 167 -22.92 26.94 14.37
CA SER A 167 -24.26 26.86 14.97
C SER A 167 -24.20 26.68 16.49
N LEU A 168 -23.31 25.81 16.98
CA LEU A 168 -23.13 25.55 18.40
C LEU A 168 -22.57 26.77 19.14
N TYR A 169 -21.63 27.50 18.51
CA TYR A 169 -21.09 28.73 19.07
C TYR A 169 -22.18 29.79 19.27
N THR A 170 -23.02 30.01 18.26
CA THR A 170 -24.13 30.99 18.36
C THR A 170 -25.19 30.58 19.37
N ALA A 171 -25.50 29.28 19.49
CA ALA A 171 -26.48 28.78 20.45
C ALA A 171 -26.01 28.98 21.91
N ASN A 172 -24.75 28.67 22.19
CA ASN A 172 -24.18 28.82 23.53
C ASN A 172 -24.09 30.29 23.97
N TRP A 173 -23.87 31.21 23.03
CA TRP A 173 -23.86 32.65 23.32
C TRP A 173 -25.23 33.16 23.80
N HIS A 174 -26.32 32.62 23.26
CA HIS A 174 -27.67 33.06 23.63
C HIS A 174 -28.20 32.45 24.94
N SER A 175 -27.66 31.32 25.43
CA SER A 175 -28.11 30.68 26.67
C SER A 175 -27.41 31.16 27.95
N GLY A 176 -26.45 32.08 27.85
CA GLY A 176 -25.65 32.59 28.97
C GLY A 176 -26.13 33.92 29.59
N GLY A 177 -27.38 34.33 29.33
CA GLY A 177 -28.00 35.56 29.86
C GLY A 177 -29.11 35.27 30.85
#